data_AF-A0A8S4GFF8-F1
#
_entry.id   AF-A0A8S4GFF8-F1
#
_cell.length_a   1.000
_cell.length_b   1.000
_cell.length_c   1.000
_cell.angle_alpha   90.00
_cell.angle_beta   90.00
_cell.angle_gamma   90.00
#
_symmetry.space_group_name_H-M   'P 1'
#
loop_
_entity.id
_entity.type
_entity.pdbx_description
1 polymer ?
#
loop_
_entity_poly.entity_id
_entity_poly.type
_entity_poly.pdbx_seq_one_letter_code
_entity_poly.pdbx_strand_id
1 'polypeptide(L)'
;MGRKIPAKKHHGVKDPVKQQAQRMKKLKTQINAPPTDPDDQPMPRSVARLFGLPEYEPKPKKQFKNKKQSSEVNEPKKPHVKGSSKNPVSSLQRLPGESGRSFSLRINSAIRTLNNDRTDDDYPVTDMQDDQDIKGTAMAERNERRARKRKKDAGRAAPGEQGEEKASRGQQLTLRKKAKKEKAAEESNLARAELSYERISFAKWRTRAHPHHQT
;
A
#
# COMPACT_ATOMS: atom_id res chain seq x y z
N MET A 1 49.71 24.41 24.71
CA MET A 1 48.52 24.75 25.53
C MET A 1 47.36 25.12 24.59
N GLY A 2 46.44 24.19 24.32
CA GLY A 2 45.35 24.41 23.34
C GLY A 2 44.29 25.39 23.86
N ARG A 3 43.82 26.32 22.99
CA ARG A 3 42.72 27.24 23.32
C ARG A 3 41.39 26.47 23.44
N LYS A 4 40.70 26.58 24.58
CA LYS A 4 39.37 25.98 24.77
C LYS A 4 38.35 26.67 23.85
N ILE A 5 37.62 25.89 23.06
CA ILE A 5 36.51 26.39 22.24
C ILE A 5 35.27 26.54 23.13
N PRO A 6 34.60 27.70 23.15
CA PRO A 6 33.41 27.91 23.97
C PRO A 6 32.26 27.04 23.47
N ALA A 7 31.56 26.38 24.41
CA ALA A 7 30.38 25.58 24.10
C ALA A 7 29.21 26.44 23.62
N LYS A 8 28.47 25.92 22.64
CA LYS A 8 27.25 26.56 22.13
C LYS A 8 26.19 26.59 23.22
N LYS A 9 25.70 27.79 23.55
CA LYS A 9 24.56 27.95 24.46
C LYS A 9 23.26 27.69 23.70
N HIS A 10 22.39 26.84 24.24
CA HIS A 10 21.03 26.69 23.73
C HIS A 10 20.19 27.86 24.26
N HIS A 11 19.89 28.83 23.41
CA HIS A 11 18.90 29.84 23.74
C HIS A 11 17.53 29.16 23.76
N GLY A 12 16.81 29.32 24.88
CA GLY A 12 15.44 28.84 25.01
C GLY A 12 14.48 29.52 24.02
N VAL A 13 13.19 29.35 24.27
CA VAL A 13 12.15 30.00 23.46
C VAL A 13 12.32 31.52 23.57
N LYS A 14 12.58 32.18 22.43
CA LYS A 14 12.90 33.61 22.38
C LYS A 14 11.80 34.50 23.00
N ASP A 15 10.54 34.18 22.70
CA ASP A 15 9.35 34.87 23.24
C ASP A 15 8.29 33.84 23.68
N PRO A 16 8.15 33.52 24.98
CA PRO A 16 7.24 32.47 25.45
C PRO A 16 5.77 32.80 25.17
N VAL A 17 5.37 34.07 25.34
CA VAL A 17 3.99 34.53 25.10
C VAL A 17 3.58 34.36 23.64
N LYS A 18 4.47 34.69 22.70
CA LYS A 18 4.21 34.51 21.26
C LYS A 18 4.09 33.04 20.90
N GLN A 19 4.94 32.18 21.48
CA GLN A 19 4.86 30.74 21.27
C GLN A 19 3.53 30.17 21.80
N GLN A 20 3.10 30.60 22.99
CA GLN A 20 1.83 30.21 23.57
C GLN A 20 0.64 30.68 22.71
N ALA A 21 0.64 31.93 22.25
CA ALA A 21 -0.39 32.45 21.37
C ALA A 21 -0.50 31.65 20.05
N GLN A 22 0.64 31.31 19.44
CA GLN A 22 0.66 30.45 18.25
C GLN A 22 0.14 29.03 18.53
N ARG A 23 0.52 28.45 19.67
CA ARG A 23 0.04 27.14 20.10
C ARG A 23 -1.48 27.14 20.30
N MET A 24 -2.01 28.15 21.00
CA MET A 24 -3.45 28.29 21.23
C MET A 24 -4.21 28.50 19.92
N LYS A 25 -3.67 29.29 18.97
CA LYS A 25 -4.28 29.48 17.65
C LYS A 25 -4.40 28.16 16.87
N LYS A 26 -3.36 27.30 16.91
CA LYS A 26 -3.38 25.99 16.24
C LYS A 26 -4.35 25.01 16.89
N LEU A 27 -4.41 24.99 18.22
CA LEU A 27 -5.30 24.08 18.96
C LEU A 27 -6.78 24.39 18.67
N LYS A 28 -7.13 25.69 18.54
CA LYS A 28 -8.49 26.11 18.20
C LYS A 28 -9.02 25.49 16.90
N THR A 29 -8.16 25.25 15.92
CA THR A 29 -8.57 24.67 14.61
C THR A 29 -8.52 23.14 14.59
N GLN A 30 -8.00 22.49 15.64
CA GLN A 30 -7.81 21.04 15.68
C GLN A 30 -8.82 20.33 16.60
N ILE A 31 -9.32 21.01 17.62
CA ILE A 31 -10.24 20.44 18.60
C ILE A 31 -11.66 20.73 18.14
N ASN A 32 -12.43 19.69 17.83
CA ASN A 32 -13.86 19.75 17.47
C ASN A 32 -14.20 20.71 16.31
N ALA A 33 -13.24 21.05 15.46
CA ALA A 33 -13.52 21.80 14.25
C ALA A 33 -14.20 20.87 13.24
N PRO A 34 -15.31 21.28 12.61
CA PRO A 34 -15.89 20.51 11.52
C PRO A 34 -14.87 20.40 10.37
N PRO A 35 -14.95 19.35 9.52
CA PRO A 35 -14.20 19.28 8.28
C PRO A 35 -14.36 20.56 7.46
N THR A 36 -13.30 20.97 6.74
CA THR A 36 -13.34 22.21 5.94
C THR A 36 -14.31 22.11 4.78
N ASP A 37 -14.35 20.94 4.14
CA ASP A 37 -15.37 20.56 3.17
C ASP A 37 -16.00 19.22 3.60
N PRO A 38 -17.33 19.10 3.54
CA PRO A 38 -18.03 17.86 3.93
C PRO A 38 -17.88 16.73 2.91
N ASP A 39 -17.67 17.07 1.63
CA ASP A 39 -17.60 16.11 0.52
C ASP A 39 -16.16 15.73 0.14
N ASP A 40 -15.17 16.48 0.62
CA ASP A 40 -13.76 16.22 0.35
C ASP A 40 -13.09 15.53 1.54
N GLN A 41 -12.56 14.33 1.29
CA GLN A 41 -11.78 13.60 2.27
C GLN A 41 -10.31 13.58 1.83
N PRO A 42 -9.42 14.31 2.53
CA PRO A 42 -8.03 14.40 2.11
C PRO A 42 -7.34 13.04 2.24
N MET A 43 -6.64 12.65 1.18
CA MET A 43 -5.85 11.41 1.16
C MET A 43 -4.64 11.51 2.10
N PRO A 44 -4.29 10.43 2.83
CA PRO A 44 -3.10 10.41 3.67
C PRO A 44 -1.82 10.67 2.86
N ARG A 45 -0.90 11.47 3.41
CA ARG A 45 0.37 11.85 2.74
C ARG A 45 1.21 10.64 2.32
N SER A 46 1.18 9.56 3.09
CA SER A 46 1.89 8.32 2.76
C SER A 46 1.38 7.72 1.45
N VAL A 47 0.07 7.74 1.23
CA VAL A 47 -0.57 7.23 0.02
C VAL A 47 -0.31 8.18 -1.15
N ALA A 48 -0.46 9.49 -0.95
CA ALA A 48 -0.18 10.49 -1.99
C ALA A 48 1.27 10.43 -2.50
N ARG A 49 2.25 10.11 -1.62
CA ARG A 49 3.65 9.89 -2.00
C ARG A 49 3.86 8.68 -2.91
N LEU A 50 3.09 7.61 -2.74
CA LEU A 50 3.18 6.43 -3.61
C LEU A 50 2.74 6.75 -5.04
N PHE A 51 1.80 7.69 -5.19
CA PHE A 51 1.28 8.12 -6.49
C PHE A 51 2.04 9.31 -7.10
N GLY A 52 3.08 9.83 -6.44
CA GLY A 52 3.88 10.95 -6.97
C GLY A 52 3.11 12.25 -7.17
N LEU A 53 2.07 12.51 -6.36
CA LEU A 53 1.25 13.70 -6.50
C LEU A 53 2.05 14.95 -6.04
N PRO A 54 2.26 15.95 -6.91
CA PRO A 54 3.15 17.10 -6.66
C PRO A 54 2.67 17.99 -5.49
N GLU A 55 1.39 17.93 -5.15
CA GLU A 55 0.78 18.71 -4.07
C GLU A 55 1.23 18.27 -2.66
N TYR A 56 1.69 17.02 -2.53
CA TYR A 56 2.09 16.43 -1.25
C TYR A 56 3.59 16.19 -1.11
N GLU A 57 4.38 16.54 -2.12
CA GLU A 57 5.84 16.50 -2.02
C GLU A 57 6.34 17.63 -1.10
N PRO A 58 7.28 17.33 -0.18
CA PRO A 58 7.88 18.36 0.65
C PRO A 58 8.64 19.32 -0.28
N LYS A 59 8.13 20.55 -0.43
CA LYS A 59 8.82 21.60 -1.18
C LYS A 59 10.28 21.64 -0.75
N PRO A 60 11.25 21.54 -1.68
CA PRO A 60 12.65 21.56 -1.32
C PRO A 60 12.91 22.85 -0.55
N LYS A 61 13.36 22.72 0.71
CA LYS A 61 13.75 23.87 1.52
C LYS A 61 14.82 24.61 0.71
N LYS A 62 14.50 25.84 0.26
CA LYS A 62 15.47 26.70 -0.41
C LYS A 62 16.67 26.83 0.52
N GLN A 63 17.73 26.10 0.23
CA GLN A 63 19.02 26.32 0.87
C GLN A 63 19.41 27.74 0.48
N PHE A 64 19.34 28.66 1.43
CA PHE A 64 19.88 29.99 1.25
C PHE A 64 21.38 29.83 1.01
N LYS A 65 21.78 29.80 -0.27
CA LYS A 65 23.18 29.87 -0.65
C LYS A 65 23.67 31.25 -0.22
N ASN A 66 24.49 31.29 0.82
CA ASN A 66 25.20 32.51 1.21
C ASN A 66 26.10 32.92 0.04
N LYS A 67 25.65 33.90 -0.76
CA LYS A 67 26.52 34.62 -1.69
C LYS A 67 27.46 35.49 -0.84
N LYS A 68 28.71 35.07 -0.70
CA LYS A 68 29.82 36.01 -0.51
C LYS A 68 30.61 36.03 -1.81
N GLN A 69 30.71 37.23 -2.37
CA GLN A 69 31.36 37.54 -3.62
C GLN A 69 32.87 37.39 -3.46
N SER A 70 33.51 36.65 -4.35
CA SER A 70 34.91 36.88 -4.70
C SER A 70 34.93 37.28 -6.17
N SER A 71 35.29 38.54 -6.38
CA SER A 71 35.63 39.11 -7.67
C SER A 71 36.94 38.48 -8.17
N GLU A 72 36.91 37.65 -9.20
CA GLU A 72 38.08 37.47 -10.04
C GLU A 72 37.72 36.86 -11.40
N VAL A 73 38.12 37.58 -12.45
CA VAL A 73 38.35 37.19 -13.85
C VAL A 73 37.18 36.68 -14.70
N ASN A 74 36.85 37.50 -15.70
CA ASN A 74 36.16 37.14 -16.93
C ASN A 74 36.87 35.99 -17.66
N GLU A 75 36.29 34.79 -17.63
CA GLU A 75 36.44 33.82 -18.72
C GLU A 75 35.06 33.61 -19.36
N PRO A 76 34.93 33.64 -20.70
CA PRO A 76 33.69 33.26 -21.35
C PRO A 76 33.46 31.76 -21.10
N LYS A 77 32.54 31.46 -20.17
CA LYS A 77 32.02 30.11 -19.98
C LYS A 77 31.46 29.63 -21.32
N LYS A 78 32.15 28.64 -21.90
CA LYS A 78 31.73 27.87 -23.08
C LYS A 78 30.23 27.57 -22.98
N PRO A 79 29.47 27.61 -24.09
CA PRO A 79 28.08 27.22 -24.07
C PRO A 79 27.99 25.81 -23.50
N HIS A 80 27.28 25.68 -22.39
CA HIS A 80 26.91 24.39 -21.83
C HIS A 80 26.09 23.68 -22.90
N VAL A 81 26.74 22.85 -23.72
CA VAL A 81 26.07 21.88 -24.57
C VAL A 81 25.21 21.08 -23.60
N LYS A 82 23.90 21.31 -23.63
CA LYS A 82 22.93 20.48 -22.92
C LYS A 82 23.32 19.05 -23.25
N GLY A 83 23.87 18.37 -22.26
CA GLY A 83 24.26 16.98 -22.38
C GLY A 83 23.01 16.23 -22.83
N SER A 84 22.95 15.93 -24.13
CA SER A 84 22.22 14.77 -24.60
C SER A 84 23.00 13.61 -23.99
N SER A 85 22.69 13.30 -22.72
CA SER A 85 22.93 11.98 -22.17
C SER A 85 22.04 11.07 -23.01
N LYS A 86 22.53 10.69 -24.19
CA LYS A 86 21.85 9.76 -25.07
C LYS A 86 21.67 8.52 -24.22
N ASN A 87 20.43 8.26 -23.82
CA ASN A 87 20.09 7.04 -23.11
C ASN A 87 20.66 5.90 -23.97
N PRO A 88 21.57 5.04 -23.46
CA PRO A 88 22.19 3.98 -24.26
C PRO A 88 21.15 3.08 -24.91
N VAL A 89 19.96 2.97 -24.30
CA VAL A 89 18.80 2.26 -24.85
C VAL A 89 18.23 2.95 -26.10
N SER A 90 18.17 4.28 -26.14
CA SER A 90 17.58 5.01 -27.27
C SER A 90 18.45 4.94 -28.54
N SER A 91 19.72 4.58 -28.43
CA SER A 91 20.61 4.34 -29.56
C SER A 91 20.62 2.89 -30.05
N LEU A 92 19.95 1.96 -29.36
CA LEU A 92 19.94 0.56 -29.77
C LEU A 92 19.04 0.35 -30.98
N GLN A 93 19.64 -0.07 -32.08
CA GLN A 93 18.94 -0.56 -33.27
C GLN A 93 19.15 -2.06 -33.43
N ARG A 94 18.14 -2.77 -33.93
CA ARG A 94 18.22 -4.20 -34.24
C ARG A 94 19.29 -4.45 -35.29
N LEU A 95 20.22 -5.36 -35.02
CA LEU A 95 21.28 -5.71 -35.96
C LEU A 95 20.72 -6.57 -37.11
N PRO A 96 21.30 -6.52 -38.32
CA PRO A 96 20.93 -7.42 -39.40
C PRO A 96 21.21 -8.89 -38.97
N GLY A 97 20.18 -9.73 -39.01
CA GLY A 97 20.26 -11.14 -38.58
C GLY A 97 19.98 -11.39 -37.08
N GLU A 98 19.74 -10.35 -36.28
CA GLU A 98 19.37 -10.51 -34.87
C GLU A 98 17.90 -10.93 -34.72
N SER A 99 17.65 -11.96 -33.92
CA SER A 99 16.29 -12.36 -33.52
C SER A 99 15.66 -11.28 -32.63
N GLY A 100 14.33 -11.14 -32.69
CA GLY A 100 13.61 -10.21 -31.81
C GLY A 100 13.90 -10.46 -30.32
N ARG A 101 14.09 -11.73 -29.93
CA ARG A 101 14.42 -12.11 -28.55
C ARG A 101 15.81 -11.59 -28.12
N SER A 102 16.82 -11.73 -28.97
CA SER A 102 18.18 -11.24 -28.69
C SER A 102 18.22 -9.71 -28.59
N PHE A 103 17.44 -9.01 -29.43
CA PHE A 103 17.32 -7.56 -29.36
C PHE A 103 16.70 -7.10 -28.03
N SER A 104 15.62 -7.75 -27.58
CA SER A 104 15.01 -7.47 -26.28
C SER A 104 15.96 -7.74 -25.11
N LEU A 105 16.78 -8.80 -25.18
CA LEU A 105 17.79 -9.06 -24.15
C LEU A 105 18.85 -7.95 -24.07
N ARG A 106 19.27 -7.41 -25.22
CA ARG A 106 20.22 -6.30 -25.31
C ARG A 106 19.64 -4.98 -24.78
N ILE A 107 18.35 -4.74 -25.01
CA ILE A 107 17.64 -3.62 -24.37
C ILE A 107 17.63 -3.80 -22.85
N ASN A 108 17.25 -4.98 -22.37
CA ASN A 108 17.16 -5.26 -20.94
C ASN A 108 18.52 -5.16 -20.24
N SER A 109 19.61 -5.58 -20.88
CA SER A 109 20.96 -5.42 -20.34
C SER A 109 21.34 -3.94 -20.24
N ALA A 110 21.08 -3.14 -21.27
CA ALA A 110 21.35 -1.70 -21.27
C ALA A 110 20.51 -0.94 -20.22
N ILE A 111 19.28 -1.38 -19.93
CA ILE A 111 18.47 -0.83 -18.85
C ILE A 111 19.07 -1.18 -17.48
N ARG A 112 19.55 -2.42 -17.29
CA ARG A 112 20.16 -2.85 -16.03
C ARG A 112 21.44 -2.06 -15.72
N THR A 113 22.30 -1.83 -16.72
CA THR A 113 23.52 -1.03 -16.52
C THR A 113 23.18 0.39 -16.04
N LEU A 114 22.16 1.02 -16.62
CA LEU A 114 21.72 2.36 -16.20
C LEU A 114 21.19 2.42 -14.76
N ASN A 115 20.60 1.33 -14.29
CA ASN A 115 19.98 1.27 -12.97
C ASN A 115 20.97 0.82 -11.88
N ASN A 116 21.97 0.01 -12.22
CA ASN A 116 22.92 -0.57 -11.28
C ASN A 116 24.09 0.38 -10.92
N ASP A 117 24.33 1.45 -11.68
CA ASP A 117 25.40 2.42 -11.39
C ASP A 117 25.17 3.25 -10.10
N ARG A 118 24.05 3.05 -9.39
CA ARG A 118 23.62 3.90 -8.26
C ARG A 118 23.28 3.19 -6.95
N THR A 119 23.42 1.86 -6.86
CA THR A 119 22.88 1.12 -5.71
C THR A 119 23.90 0.48 -4.77
N ASP A 120 25.18 0.42 -5.13
CA ASP A 120 26.06 -0.57 -4.49
C ASP A 120 27.25 0.02 -3.70
N ASP A 121 27.34 1.34 -3.52
CA ASP A 121 28.33 1.93 -2.60
C ASP A 121 27.88 1.82 -1.12
N ASP A 122 26.57 1.80 -0.87
CA ASP A 122 26.00 1.71 0.50
C ASP A 122 25.72 0.26 0.94
N TYR A 123 25.71 -0.71 0.00
CA TYR A 123 25.46 -2.12 0.28
C TYR A 123 26.39 -2.99 -0.56
N PRO A 124 27.49 -3.54 0.00
CA PRO A 124 28.33 -4.49 -0.71
C PRO A 124 27.51 -5.73 -1.07
N VAL A 125 27.26 -5.91 -2.36
CA VAL A 125 26.67 -7.12 -2.94
C VAL A 125 27.76 -8.20 -2.97
N THR A 126 28.08 -8.79 -1.82
CA THR A 126 28.97 -9.97 -1.76
C THR A 126 28.24 -11.28 -1.96
N ASP A 127 26.91 -11.29 -2.02
CA ASP A 127 26.14 -12.53 -1.81
C ASP A 127 25.16 -12.87 -2.95
N MET A 128 25.27 -12.27 -4.15
CA MET A 128 24.27 -12.48 -5.22
C MET A 128 24.77 -13.18 -6.50
N GLN A 129 25.91 -13.89 -6.45
CA GLN A 129 26.28 -14.80 -7.54
C GLN A 129 25.73 -16.23 -7.39
N ASP A 130 25.22 -16.62 -6.21
CA ASP A 130 24.73 -18.00 -5.93
C ASP A 130 23.19 -18.11 -5.77
N ASP A 131 22.44 -17.10 -6.24
CA ASP A 131 21.00 -16.92 -5.99
C ASP A 131 20.07 -17.72 -6.94
N GLN A 132 20.27 -19.03 -7.08
CA GLN A 132 19.22 -19.89 -7.66
C GLN A 132 18.39 -20.67 -6.62
N ASP A 133 18.77 -20.67 -5.34
CA ASP A 133 18.00 -21.46 -4.33
C ASP A 133 17.94 -20.89 -2.90
N ILE A 134 18.52 -19.72 -2.62
CA ILE A 134 18.62 -19.18 -1.24
C ILE A 134 17.24 -18.80 -0.67
N LYS A 135 16.33 -18.34 -1.52
CA LYS A 135 14.97 -17.95 -1.09
C LYS A 135 14.13 -19.15 -0.67
N GLY A 136 14.36 -20.31 -1.27
CA GLY A 136 13.67 -21.57 -0.95
C GLY A 136 14.16 -22.15 0.38
N THR A 137 15.46 -22.19 0.58
CA THR A 137 16.09 -22.70 1.82
C THR A 137 15.79 -21.82 3.03
N ALA A 138 15.85 -20.48 2.89
CA ALA A 138 15.49 -19.55 3.96
C ALA A 138 14.00 -19.66 4.36
N MET A 139 13.11 -19.95 3.42
CA MET A 139 11.69 -20.18 3.69
C MET A 139 11.45 -21.53 4.37
N ALA A 140 12.17 -22.58 3.96
CA ALA A 140 12.12 -23.90 4.59
C ALA A 140 12.60 -23.85 6.05
N GLU A 141 13.72 -23.18 6.32
CA GLU A 141 14.26 -23.00 7.67
C GLU A 141 13.31 -22.20 8.57
N ARG A 142 12.71 -21.12 8.02
CA ARG A 142 11.70 -20.33 8.75
C ARG A 142 10.46 -21.15 9.08
N ASN A 143 10.02 -22.03 8.19
CA ASN A 143 8.87 -22.91 8.41
C ASN A 143 9.19 -23.99 9.45
N GLU A 144 10.39 -24.58 9.39
CA GLU A 144 10.85 -25.57 10.36
C GLU A 144 10.97 -24.96 11.77
N ARG A 145 11.52 -23.75 11.88
CA ARG A 145 11.58 -23.01 13.15
C ARG A 145 10.20 -22.76 13.75
N ARG A 146 9.19 -22.44 12.93
CA ARG A 146 7.79 -22.29 13.40
C ARG A 146 7.21 -23.64 13.85
N ALA A 147 7.50 -24.72 13.13
CA ALA A 147 7.03 -26.06 13.50
C ALA A 147 7.62 -26.52 14.84
N ARG A 148 8.91 -26.28 15.09
CA ARG A 148 9.57 -26.58 16.37
C ARG A 148 8.96 -25.80 17.54
N LYS A 149 8.65 -24.51 17.35
CA LYS A 149 7.95 -23.70 18.37
C LYS A 149 6.55 -24.27 18.68
N ARG A 150 5.75 -24.58 17.65
CA ARG A 150 4.42 -25.18 17.84
C ARG A 150 4.46 -26.49 18.61
N LYS A 151 5.44 -27.37 18.33
CA LYS A 151 5.62 -28.63 19.08
C LYS A 151 6.04 -28.39 20.53
N LYS A 152 6.88 -27.39 20.79
CA LYS A 152 7.29 -27.01 22.15
C LYS A 152 6.14 -26.39 22.95
N ASP A 153 5.31 -25.58 22.31
CA ASP A 153 4.13 -24.97 22.93
C ASP A 153 3.02 -26.01 23.19
N ALA A 154 2.85 -26.98 22.27
CA ALA A 154 1.93 -28.11 22.46
C ALA A 154 2.37 -29.08 23.56
N GLY A 155 3.68 -29.31 23.74
CA GLY A 155 4.22 -30.13 24.83
C GLY A 155 4.27 -29.43 26.19
N ARG A 156 4.00 -28.12 26.25
CA ARG A 156 3.97 -27.32 27.50
C ARG A 156 2.55 -27.09 28.02
N ALA A 157 1.53 -27.47 27.25
CA ALA A 157 0.17 -27.61 27.74
C ALA A 157 0.11 -28.89 28.59
N ALA A 158 -0.09 -28.73 29.89
CA ALA A 158 -0.15 -29.83 30.85
C ALA A 158 -1.23 -30.87 30.46
N PRO A 159 -1.03 -32.17 30.74
CA PRO A 159 -2.05 -33.18 30.56
C PRO A 159 -3.03 -33.07 31.73
N GLY A 160 -4.01 -32.18 31.63
CA GLY A 160 -4.94 -31.98 32.73
C GLY A 160 -5.82 -30.76 32.51
N GLU A 161 -6.78 -30.90 31.60
CA GLU A 161 -8.09 -30.27 31.69
C GLU A 161 -8.89 -30.74 30.46
N GLN A 162 -9.96 -31.48 30.70
CA GLN A 162 -11.00 -31.75 29.71
C GLN A 162 -11.73 -30.43 29.41
N GLY A 163 -11.05 -29.53 28.70
CA GLY A 163 -11.62 -28.31 28.18
C GLY A 163 -12.25 -28.61 26.84
N GLU A 164 -13.57 -28.39 26.73
CA GLU A 164 -14.34 -28.48 25.50
C GLU A 164 -13.51 -28.02 24.29
N GLU A 165 -13.38 -28.92 23.31
CA GLU A 165 -12.64 -28.66 22.08
C GLU A 165 -13.25 -27.45 21.37
N LYS A 166 -12.70 -26.26 21.63
CA LYS A 166 -13.13 -25.04 20.95
C LYS A 166 -12.88 -25.24 19.47
N ALA A 167 -13.98 -25.39 18.71
CA ALA A 167 -13.95 -25.64 17.29
C ALA A 167 -12.95 -24.69 16.61
N SER A 168 -12.03 -25.27 15.83
CA SER A 168 -10.99 -24.53 15.12
C SER A 168 -11.62 -23.41 14.30
N ARG A 169 -10.92 -22.29 14.12
CA ARG A 169 -11.41 -21.14 13.34
C ARG A 169 -11.92 -21.55 11.94
N GLY A 170 -11.34 -22.61 11.36
CA GLY A 170 -11.83 -23.22 10.10
C GLY A 170 -13.20 -23.89 10.23
N GLN A 171 -13.44 -24.65 11.31
CA GLN A 171 -14.73 -25.28 11.61
C GLN A 171 -15.81 -24.22 11.92
N GLN A 172 -15.46 -23.14 12.62
CA GLN A 172 -16.40 -22.02 12.84
C GLN A 172 -16.80 -21.33 11.53
N LEU A 173 -15.85 -21.16 10.61
CA LEU A 173 -16.12 -20.59 9.29
C LEU A 173 -17.00 -21.50 8.42
N THR A 174 -16.82 -22.82 8.47
CA THR A 174 -17.67 -23.75 7.71
C THR A 174 -19.09 -23.79 8.27
N LEU A 175 -19.26 -23.81 9.59
CA LEU A 175 -20.57 -23.71 10.25
C LEU A 175 -21.28 -22.39 9.88
N ARG A 176 -20.59 -21.26 9.90
CA ARG A 176 -21.16 -19.96 9.50
C ARG A 176 -21.57 -19.91 8.03
N LYS A 177 -20.80 -20.54 7.13
CA LYS A 177 -21.14 -20.65 5.70
C LYS A 177 -22.38 -21.53 5.48
N LYS A 178 -22.48 -22.66 6.20
CA LYS A 178 -23.66 -23.54 6.15
C LYS A 178 -24.93 -22.82 6.62
N ALA A 179 -24.87 -22.16 7.79
CA ALA A 179 -25.98 -21.40 8.33
C ALA A 179 -26.45 -20.27 7.38
N LYS A 180 -25.53 -19.58 6.71
CA LYS A 180 -25.88 -18.56 5.71
C LYS A 180 -26.57 -19.17 4.48
N LYS A 181 -26.16 -20.37 4.06
CA LYS A 181 -26.76 -21.08 2.92
C LYS A 181 -28.16 -21.60 3.25
N GLU A 182 -28.37 -22.09 4.46
CA GLU A 182 -29.68 -22.55 4.94
C GLU A 182 -30.68 -21.39 5.00
N LYS A 183 -30.30 -20.25 5.59
CA LYS A 183 -31.16 -19.04 5.61
C LYS A 183 -31.53 -18.55 4.22
N ALA A 184 -30.56 -18.51 3.29
CA ALA A 184 -30.86 -18.12 1.91
C ALA A 184 -31.79 -19.11 1.20
N ALA A 185 -31.69 -20.41 1.51
CA ALA A 185 -32.59 -21.42 0.98
C ALA A 185 -34.00 -21.27 1.55
N GLU A 186 -34.14 -21.01 2.86
CA GLU A 186 -35.42 -20.73 3.52
C GLU A 186 -36.10 -19.49 2.95
N GLU A 187 -35.38 -18.38 2.78
CA GLU A 187 -35.90 -17.16 2.14
C GLU A 187 -36.36 -17.43 0.71
N SER A 188 -35.60 -18.21 -0.07
CA SER A 188 -36.01 -18.58 -1.44
C SER A 188 -37.24 -19.50 -1.47
N ASN A 189 -37.39 -20.39 -0.50
CA ASN A 189 -38.54 -21.27 -0.37
C ASN A 189 -39.80 -20.49 0.06
N LEU A 190 -39.65 -19.53 0.97
CA LEU A 190 -40.72 -18.62 1.37
C LEU A 190 -41.18 -17.75 0.19
N ALA A 191 -40.25 -17.14 -0.55
CA ALA A 191 -40.58 -16.38 -1.75
C ALA A 191 -41.30 -17.23 -2.82
N ARG A 192 -40.91 -18.51 -2.96
CA ARG A 192 -41.59 -19.45 -3.86
C ARG A 192 -42.99 -19.85 -3.37
N ALA A 193 -43.20 -19.94 -2.05
CA ALA A 193 -44.50 -20.20 -1.46
C ALA A 193 -45.44 -18.98 -1.57
N GLU A 194 -44.94 -17.76 -1.36
CA GLU A 194 -45.71 -16.52 -1.53
C GLU A 194 -46.19 -16.30 -2.97
N LEU A 195 -45.43 -16.77 -3.96
CA LEU A 195 -45.79 -16.71 -5.38
C LEU A 195 -46.74 -17.83 -5.86
N SER A 196 -47.26 -18.68 -4.96
CA SER A 196 -48.26 -19.67 -5.33
C SER A 196 -49.63 -19.01 -5.50
N TYR A 197 -49.93 -18.57 -6.72
CA TYR A 197 -51.29 -18.18 -7.10
C TYR A 197 -52.23 -19.39 -7.00
N GLU A 198 -53.40 -19.20 -6.39
CA GLU A 198 -54.47 -20.20 -6.47
C GLU A 198 -54.79 -20.48 -7.93
N ARG A 199 -54.57 -21.73 -8.36
CA ARG A 199 -54.91 -22.17 -9.70
C ARG A 199 -56.42 -22.39 -9.77
N ILE A 200 -57.18 -21.32 -9.98
CA ILE A 200 -58.64 -21.40 -10.15
C ILE A 200 -58.93 -22.06 -11.49
N SER A 201 -59.72 -23.14 -11.48
CA SER A 201 -60.17 -23.77 -12.73
C SER A 201 -61.13 -22.85 -13.48
N PHE A 202 -61.03 -22.82 -14.81
CA PHE A 202 -61.78 -21.89 -15.66
C PHE A 202 -63.31 -21.95 -15.46
N ALA A 203 -63.83 -23.14 -15.13
CA ALA A 203 -65.25 -23.35 -14.81
C ALA A 203 -65.71 -22.59 -13.54
N LYS A 204 -64.85 -22.50 -12.52
CA LYS A 204 -65.16 -21.82 -11.25
C LYS A 204 -65.02 -20.30 -11.35
N TRP A 205 -64.22 -19.80 -12.29
CA TRP A 205 -64.13 -18.36 -12.58
C TRP A 205 -65.40 -17.85 -13.27
N ARG A 206 -65.95 -18.62 -14.21
CA ARG A 206 -67.15 -18.24 -14.97
C ARG A 206 -68.42 -18.13 -14.10
N THR A 207 -68.58 -18.99 -13.11
CA THR A 207 -69.72 -18.93 -12.17
C THR A 207 -69.64 -17.79 -11.17
N ARG A 208 -68.42 -17.32 -10.87
CA ARG A 208 -68.21 -16.18 -9.95
C ARG A 208 -68.38 -14.82 -10.65
N ALA A 209 -68.11 -14.76 -11.95
CA ALA A 209 -68.21 -13.53 -12.72
C ALA A 209 -69.63 -13.20 -13.21
N HIS A 210 -70.52 -14.19 -13.38
CA HIS A 210 -71.89 -13.98 -13.87
C HIS A 210 -72.90 -14.76 -13.02
N PRO A 211 -73.43 -14.20 -11.92
CA PRO A 211 -74.63 -14.76 -11.30
C PRO A 211 -75.80 -14.53 -12.28
N HIS A 212 -76.27 -15.60 -12.90
CA HIS A 212 -77.42 -15.56 -13.80
C HIS A 212 -78.64 -15.02 -13.04
N HIS A 213 -79.13 -13.84 -13.46
CA HIS A 213 -80.53 -13.47 -13.30
C HIS A 213 -81.37 -14.47 -14.10
N GLN A 214 -82.10 -15.33 -13.41
CA GLN A 214 -83.34 -15.90 -13.94
C GLN A 214 -84.43 -15.69 -12.90
N THR A 215 -85.46 -15.01 -13.40
CA THR A 215 -86.77 -14.68 -12.85
C THR A 215 -87.59 -15.89 -12.48
#